data_AF-A0A6J7PJK5-F1
#
_entry.id   AF-A0A6J7PJK5-F1
#
_cell.length_a   1.000
_cell.length_b   1.000
_cell.length_c   1.000
_cell.angle_alpha   90.00
_cell.angle_beta   90.00
_cell.angle_gamma   90.00
#
_symmetry.space_group_name_H-M   'P 1'
#
loop_
_entity.id
_entity.type
_entity.pdbx_description
1 polymer ?
#
loop_
_entity_poly.entity_id
_entity_poly.type
_entity_poly.pdbx_seq_one_letter_code
_entity_poly.pdbx_strand_id
1 'polypeptide(L)'
;MGIRLVGPTATALAGGALEIVTCDGAPLTLGPGAHVLRTAKGLDTGIALDRLVLESAATPSAATPSAATSNAVPSVELRSQSRLLYQADVQGATGPFWLILHESLSDGWHATIKGVDLGAPTMIDGYANGWLVDPTRFGSDFRVKLQWTPQRVVWVAIAASAFALVVLVVVALVLWRREARATDGRPRWTADVRGPTPKVEIRSAEGPPVGVRRALRDAALFGVLGGVLGGVSVAVPVALLVFMGRRFSAGRMVLRVVPWAAFVFVSFWYTAKQYRNHYPLGVEWPQSFAATHSMVLIAMMVLVADAVLSRAHPASPATSRDPLADPAG
;
A
#
# COMPACT_ATOMS: atom_id res chain seq x y z
N MET A 1 22.27 -19.52 -38.65
CA MET A 1 22.85 -20.71 -37.99
C MET A 1 21.85 -21.85 -38.12
N GLY A 2 22.26 -22.98 -38.68
CA GLY A 2 21.41 -24.17 -38.78
C GLY A 2 21.39 -24.92 -37.45
N ILE A 3 20.21 -25.36 -37.02
CA ILE A 3 20.02 -26.18 -35.83
C ILE A 3 19.37 -27.50 -36.20
N ARG A 4 19.68 -28.55 -35.45
CA ARG A 4 19.07 -29.87 -35.55
C ARG A 4 18.51 -30.28 -34.19
N LEU A 5 17.31 -30.83 -34.21
CA LEU A 5 16.68 -31.43 -33.03
C LEU A 5 17.15 -32.88 -32.90
N VAL A 6 17.51 -33.27 -31.68
CA VAL A 6 17.92 -34.64 -31.35
C VAL A 6 17.02 -35.16 -30.25
N GLY A 7 16.39 -36.31 -30.49
CA GLY A 7 15.54 -36.97 -29.51
C GLY A 7 14.53 -37.92 -30.15
N PRO A 8 13.80 -38.71 -29.32
CA PRO A 8 12.78 -39.63 -29.80
C PRO A 8 11.57 -38.88 -30.39
N THR A 9 11.00 -39.41 -31.48
CA THR A 9 9.76 -38.88 -32.07
C THR A 9 8.58 -38.94 -31.10
N ALA A 10 8.51 -39.97 -30.26
CA ALA A 10 7.49 -40.08 -29.22
C ALA A 10 7.54 -38.89 -28.23
N THR A 11 8.73 -38.42 -27.85
CA THR A 11 8.90 -37.25 -26.98
C THR A 11 8.43 -35.97 -27.67
N ALA A 12 8.75 -35.82 -28.96
CA ALA A 12 8.29 -34.68 -29.76
C ALA A 12 6.75 -34.63 -29.85
N LEU A 13 6.11 -35.77 -30.12
CA LEU A 13 4.65 -35.87 -30.20
C LEU A 13 3.95 -35.65 -28.86
N ALA A 14 4.61 -35.96 -27.74
CA ALA A 14 4.11 -35.70 -26.39
C ALA A 14 4.35 -34.25 -25.91
N GLY A 15 4.97 -33.39 -26.73
CA GLY A 15 5.34 -32.02 -26.33
C GLY A 15 6.46 -31.96 -25.29
N GLY A 16 7.27 -33.00 -25.17
CA GLY A 16 8.41 -33.04 -24.27
C GLY A 16 9.62 -32.24 -24.78
N ALA A 17 10.57 -31.97 -23.88
CA ALA A 17 11.80 -31.27 -24.24
C ALA A 17 12.68 -32.11 -25.20
N LEU A 18 13.18 -31.47 -26.25
CA LEU A 18 14.12 -32.04 -27.22
C LEU A 18 15.45 -31.29 -27.13
N GLU A 19 16.55 -32.01 -27.35
CA GLU A 19 17.87 -31.40 -27.39
C GLU A 19 18.05 -30.64 -28.71
N ILE A 20 18.62 -29.43 -28.64
CA ILE A 20 18.93 -28.62 -29.81
C ILE A 20 20.44 -28.58 -29.96
N VAL A 21 20.95 -29.10 -31.07
CA VAL A 21 22.37 -29.02 -31.43
C VAL A 21 22.55 -28.18 -32.68
N THR A 22 23.72 -27.59 -32.80
CA THR A 22 24.11 -26.86 -34.01
C THR A 22 24.41 -27.87 -35.11
N CYS A 23 24.03 -27.59 -36.36
CA CYS A 23 24.24 -28.55 -37.44
C CYS A 23 25.73 -28.87 -37.70
N ASP A 24 26.60 -27.91 -37.41
CA ASP A 24 28.06 -27.97 -37.58
C ASP A 24 28.81 -28.38 -36.30
N GLY A 25 28.10 -28.56 -35.18
CA GLY A 25 28.69 -28.80 -33.86
C GLY A 25 29.53 -27.62 -33.31
N ALA A 26 29.59 -26.48 -33.99
CA ALA A 26 30.40 -25.34 -33.58
C ALA A 26 29.68 -24.46 -32.54
N PRO A 27 30.39 -23.95 -31.52
CA PRO A 27 29.80 -23.04 -30.55
C PRO A 27 29.47 -21.69 -31.19
N LEU A 28 28.42 -21.05 -30.68
CA LEU A 28 28.07 -19.69 -31.09
C LEU A 28 29.13 -18.71 -30.59
N THR A 29 29.83 -18.04 -31.50
CA THR A 29 30.80 -16.98 -31.16
C THR A 29 30.14 -15.62 -31.30
N LEU A 30 30.04 -14.87 -30.21
CA LEU A 30 29.53 -13.49 -30.19
C LEU A 30 30.68 -12.54 -29.81
N GLY A 31 30.87 -11.49 -30.61
CA GLY A 31 31.79 -10.40 -30.26
C GLY A 31 31.25 -9.50 -29.15
N PRO A 32 32.00 -8.50 -28.67
CA PRO A 32 31.45 -7.48 -27.79
C PRO A 32 30.38 -6.65 -28.50
N GLY A 33 29.35 -6.22 -27.76
CA GLY A 33 28.30 -5.32 -28.26
C GLY A 33 26.89 -5.92 -28.19
N ALA A 34 25.94 -5.21 -28.78
CA ALA A 34 24.55 -5.62 -28.82
C ALA A 34 24.31 -6.66 -29.92
N HIS A 35 23.69 -7.77 -29.56
CA HIS A 35 23.31 -8.84 -30.49
C HIS A 35 21.80 -9.07 -30.44
N VAL A 36 21.21 -9.40 -31.58
CA VAL A 36 19.79 -9.76 -31.66
C VAL A 36 19.70 -11.21 -32.12
N LEU A 37 19.14 -12.06 -31.25
CA LEU A 37 18.83 -13.44 -31.56
C LEU A 37 17.39 -13.50 -32.08
N ARG A 38 17.20 -14.05 -33.28
CA ARG A 38 15.88 -14.24 -33.89
C ARG A 38 15.70 -15.70 -34.21
N THR A 39 14.54 -16.22 -33.85
CA THR A 39 14.10 -17.57 -34.17
C THR A 39 13.01 -17.48 -35.22
N ALA A 40 12.85 -18.55 -36.01
CA ALA A 40 11.64 -18.68 -36.82
C ALA A 40 10.41 -18.83 -35.91
N LYS A 41 9.23 -18.46 -36.40
CA LYS A 41 7.99 -18.64 -35.63
C LYS A 41 7.68 -20.13 -35.52
N GLY A 42 7.12 -20.54 -34.39
CA GLY A 42 6.66 -21.92 -34.21
C GLY A 42 5.55 -22.30 -35.19
N LEU A 43 4.70 -21.34 -35.59
CA LEU A 43 3.67 -21.57 -36.62
C LEU A 43 4.26 -21.91 -38.00
N ASP A 44 5.44 -21.36 -38.31
CA ASP A 44 6.08 -21.56 -39.60
C ASP A 44 6.92 -22.85 -39.63
N THR A 45 7.37 -23.32 -38.46
CA THR A 45 8.31 -24.46 -38.33
C THR A 45 7.70 -25.69 -37.68
N GLY A 46 6.52 -25.58 -37.07
CA GLY A 46 5.93 -26.61 -36.22
C GLY A 46 6.60 -26.76 -34.85
N ILE A 47 7.61 -25.94 -34.52
CA ILE A 47 8.42 -26.07 -33.29
C ILE A 47 8.39 -24.75 -32.51
N ALA A 48 7.83 -24.78 -31.30
CA ALA A 48 7.88 -23.65 -30.38
C ALA A 48 9.16 -23.69 -29.53
N LEU A 49 9.97 -22.63 -29.61
CA LEU A 49 11.12 -22.48 -28.72
C LEU A 49 10.64 -21.97 -27.35
N ASP A 50 10.74 -22.83 -26.34
CA ASP A 50 10.33 -22.52 -24.97
C ASP A 50 11.44 -21.83 -24.15
N ARG A 51 12.67 -22.36 -24.24
CA ARG A 51 13.83 -21.85 -23.49
C ARG A 51 15.10 -21.81 -24.34
N LEU A 52 15.79 -20.68 -24.29
CA LEU A 52 17.13 -20.51 -24.85
C LEU A 52 18.11 -20.20 -23.71
N VAL A 53 19.10 -21.07 -23.50
CA VAL A 53 20.18 -20.86 -22.53
C VAL A 53 21.47 -20.63 -23.31
N LEU A 54 22.16 -19.53 -23.02
CA LEU A 54 23.48 -19.23 -23.58
C LEU A 54 24.51 -19.43 -22.49
N GLU A 55 25.26 -20.53 -22.58
CA GLU A 55 26.32 -20.84 -21.64
C GLU A 55 27.68 -20.49 -22.25
N SER A 56 28.55 -19.89 -21.44
CA SER A 56 29.92 -19.59 -21.85
C SER A 56 30.79 -20.83 -21.65
N ALA A 57 31.56 -21.22 -22.67
CA ALA A 57 32.52 -22.31 -22.57
C ALA A 57 33.64 -22.05 -21.54
N ALA A 58 33.88 -20.78 -21.18
CA ALA A 58 34.91 -20.39 -20.21
C ALA A 58 34.48 -20.55 -18.75
N THR A 59 33.19 -20.80 -18.48
CA THR A 59 32.68 -20.95 -17.12
C THR A 59 32.12 -22.36 -16.97
N PRO A 60 32.71 -23.24 -16.13
CA PRO A 60 32.03 -24.46 -15.75
C PRO A 60 30.63 -24.09 -15.26
N SER A 61 29.60 -24.68 -15.87
CA SER A 61 28.22 -24.37 -15.52
C SER A 61 28.00 -24.65 -14.03
N ALA A 62 27.69 -23.59 -13.26
CA ALA A 62 27.15 -23.74 -11.91
C ALA A 62 25.74 -24.38 -11.94
N ALA A 63 25.15 -24.53 -13.13
CA ALA A 63 23.81 -25.08 -13.34
C ALA A 63 23.80 -26.60 -13.63
N THR A 64 24.96 -27.22 -13.85
CA THR A 64 25.05 -28.65 -13.58
C THR A 64 25.19 -28.77 -12.07
N PRO A 65 24.28 -29.40 -11.33
CA PRO A 65 24.65 -30.02 -10.08
C PRO A 65 25.61 -31.15 -10.45
N SER A 66 26.86 -30.79 -10.81
CA SER A 66 27.96 -31.63 -10.39
C SER A 66 27.68 -31.83 -8.92
N ALA A 67 27.61 -33.08 -8.49
CA ALA A 67 27.72 -33.41 -7.08
C ALA A 67 29.10 -32.91 -6.63
N ALA A 68 29.23 -31.58 -6.53
CA ALA A 68 30.25 -30.89 -5.82
C ALA A 68 30.19 -31.57 -4.47
N THR A 69 31.27 -32.29 -4.19
CA THR A 69 31.55 -33.01 -2.97
C THR A 69 30.82 -32.29 -1.87
N SER A 70 29.73 -32.87 -1.36
CA SER A 70 28.82 -32.16 -0.48
C SER A 70 29.65 -31.66 0.68
N ASN A 71 29.99 -30.37 0.69
CA ASN A 71 30.41 -29.73 1.91
C ASN A 71 29.25 -30.02 2.85
N ALA A 72 29.51 -30.78 3.91
CA ALA A 72 28.47 -31.30 4.77
C ALA A 72 27.58 -30.13 5.19
N VAL A 73 26.36 -30.08 4.64
CA VAL A 73 25.45 -28.98 4.91
C VAL A 73 25.08 -29.09 6.38
N PRO A 74 25.15 -28.01 7.16
CA PRO A 74 24.75 -28.04 8.56
C PRO A 74 23.32 -28.57 8.67
N SER A 75 23.07 -29.46 9.63
CA SER A 75 21.70 -29.90 9.90
C SER A 75 20.96 -28.80 10.66
N VAL A 76 19.68 -28.60 10.34
CA VAL A 76 18.84 -27.59 10.98
C VAL A 76 17.59 -28.28 11.51
N GLU A 77 17.42 -28.28 12.83
CA GLU A 77 16.25 -28.84 13.51
C GLU A 77 15.40 -27.71 14.08
N LEU A 78 14.16 -27.60 13.61
CA LEU A 78 13.23 -26.59 14.10
C LEU A 78 12.71 -26.99 15.49
N ARG A 79 12.95 -26.14 16.49
CA ARG A 79 12.50 -26.36 17.87
C ARG A 79 11.14 -25.78 18.15
N SER A 80 10.90 -24.56 17.67
CA SER A 80 9.62 -23.88 17.86
C SER A 80 9.35 -22.94 16.70
N GLN A 81 8.09 -22.81 16.36
CA GLN A 81 7.63 -21.90 15.33
C GLN A 81 6.30 -21.26 15.71
N SER A 82 6.16 -20.01 15.33
CA SER A 82 4.92 -19.24 15.37
C SER A 82 4.95 -18.25 14.20
N ARG A 83 3.85 -17.50 14.01
CA ARG A 83 3.78 -16.46 12.98
C ARG A 83 4.87 -15.39 13.06
N LEU A 84 5.51 -15.21 14.22
CA LEU A 84 6.44 -14.10 14.46
C LEU A 84 7.82 -14.57 14.95
N LEU A 85 8.04 -15.87 15.04
CA LEU A 85 9.21 -16.45 15.68
C LEU A 85 9.52 -17.83 15.10
N TYR A 86 10.78 -18.04 14.74
CA TYR A 86 11.37 -19.34 14.50
C TYR A 86 12.56 -19.54 15.44
N GLN A 87 12.65 -20.70 16.05
CA GLN A 87 13.85 -21.12 16.77
C GLN A 87 14.30 -22.46 16.20
N ALA A 88 15.54 -22.51 15.74
CA ALA A 88 16.13 -23.71 15.18
C ALA A 88 17.51 -23.96 15.79
N ASP A 89 17.84 -25.23 15.97
CA ASP A 89 19.18 -25.66 16.34
C ASP A 89 19.93 -26.05 15.07
N VAL A 90 21.08 -25.44 14.86
CA VAL A 90 22.01 -25.76 13.77
C VAL A 90 23.11 -26.64 14.34
N GLN A 91 23.45 -27.72 13.64
CA GLN A 91 24.53 -28.64 14.04
C GLN A 91 25.45 -28.98 12.87
N GLY A 92 26.71 -29.27 13.18
CA GLY A 92 27.68 -29.75 12.19
C GLY A 92 28.14 -28.67 11.21
N ALA A 93 28.09 -27.40 11.58
CA ALA A 93 28.56 -26.32 10.72
C ALA A 93 30.10 -26.27 10.69
N THR A 94 30.67 -26.62 9.54
CA THR A 94 32.13 -26.73 9.34
C THR A 94 32.74 -25.58 8.52
N GLY A 95 31.90 -24.79 7.84
CA GLY A 95 32.30 -23.60 7.08
C GLY A 95 31.15 -22.61 6.91
N PRO A 96 31.42 -21.41 6.37
CA PRO A 96 30.38 -20.39 6.17
C PRO A 96 29.22 -20.90 5.33
N PHE A 97 28.00 -20.56 5.74
CA PHE A 97 26.78 -20.99 5.06
C PHE A 97 25.71 -19.91 5.12
N TRP A 98 24.76 -19.98 4.19
CA TRP A 98 23.59 -19.11 4.20
C TRP A 98 22.47 -19.75 5.02
N LEU A 99 22.04 -19.06 6.07
CA LEU A 99 20.79 -19.36 6.74
C LEU A 99 19.66 -18.69 5.96
N ILE A 100 18.75 -19.50 5.40
CA ILE A 100 17.67 -19.04 4.53
C ILE A 100 16.33 -19.22 5.26
N LEU A 101 15.55 -18.14 5.32
CA LEU A 101 14.15 -18.17 5.69
C LEU A 101 13.33 -17.95 4.41
N HIS A 102 12.56 -18.98 4.02
CA HIS A 102 11.69 -19.00 2.84
C HIS A 102 10.41 -18.14 3.01
N GLU A 103 10.60 -16.93 3.50
CA GLU A 103 9.60 -15.87 3.57
C GLU A 103 10.12 -14.69 2.74
N SER A 104 9.22 -13.89 2.18
CA SER A 104 9.60 -12.71 1.39
C SER A 104 10.52 -11.76 2.17
N LEU A 105 11.54 -11.24 1.48
CA LEU A 105 12.55 -10.35 2.03
C LEU A 105 11.88 -9.17 2.74
N SER A 106 12.28 -8.94 4.00
CA SER A 106 11.79 -7.81 4.76
C SER A 106 12.76 -7.43 5.87
N ASP A 107 13.00 -6.13 6.01
CA ASP A 107 13.74 -5.53 7.13
C ASP A 107 13.09 -5.79 8.50
N GLY A 108 11.87 -6.33 8.53
CA GLY A 108 11.18 -6.70 9.77
C GLY A 108 11.65 -8.01 10.41
N TRP A 109 12.34 -8.87 9.66
CA TRP A 109 12.92 -10.10 10.19
C TRP A 109 14.32 -9.86 10.73
N HIS A 110 14.55 -10.28 11.97
CA HIS A 110 15.87 -10.24 12.60
C HIS A 110 16.32 -11.63 13.00
N ALA A 111 17.55 -12.00 12.66
CA ALA A 111 18.16 -13.25 13.07
C ALA A 111 19.20 -13.01 14.16
N THR A 112 19.13 -13.79 15.23
CA THR A 112 20.03 -13.70 16.37
C THR A 112 20.62 -15.06 16.72
N ILE A 113 21.93 -15.11 16.96
CA ILE A 113 22.65 -16.30 17.42
C ILE A 113 23.36 -15.95 18.72
N LYS A 114 23.11 -16.70 19.80
CA LYS A 114 23.70 -16.44 21.13
C LYS A 114 23.54 -14.97 21.60
N GLY A 115 22.42 -14.33 21.24
CA GLY A 115 22.12 -12.94 21.57
C GLY A 115 22.76 -11.89 20.65
N VAL A 116 23.59 -12.30 19.69
CA VAL A 116 24.22 -11.41 18.69
C VAL A 116 23.31 -11.31 17.47
N ASP A 117 22.99 -10.08 17.05
CA ASP A 117 22.25 -9.81 15.81
C ASP A 117 23.14 -10.04 14.58
N LEU A 118 22.59 -10.74 13.59
CA LEU A 118 23.26 -11.00 12.31
C LEU A 118 23.12 -9.84 11.32
N GLY A 119 22.33 -8.83 11.65
CA GLY A 119 22.09 -7.66 10.81
C GLY A 119 20.92 -7.84 9.84
N ALA A 120 20.83 -6.93 8.89
CA ALA A 120 19.76 -6.92 7.89
C ALA A 120 19.82 -8.16 6.99
N PRO A 121 18.67 -8.73 6.60
CA PRO A 121 18.64 -9.85 5.66
C PRO A 121 19.11 -9.44 4.27
N THR A 122 19.78 -10.37 3.58
CA THR A 122 20.11 -10.29 2.15
C THR A 122 19.10 -11.10 1.34
N MET A 123 18.76 -10.66 0.13
CA MET A 123 17.90 -11.42 -0.77
C MET A 123 18.60 -12.71 -1.24
N ILE A 124 17.98 -13.85 -1.00
CA ILE A 124 18.41 -15.17 -1.52
C ILE A 124 17.29 -15.74 -2.40
N ASP A 125 17.65 -16.49 -3.44
CA ASP A 125 16.71 -17.14 -4.37
C ASP A 125 15.66 -16.20 -4.99
N GLY A 126 16.00 -14.92 -5.14
CA GLY A 126 15.15 -13.90 -5.74
C GLY A 126 13.97 -13.43 -4.88
N TYR A 127 13.80 -13.94 -3.66
CA TYR A 127 12.73 -13.49 -2.77
C TYR A 127 13.00 -13.67 -1.26
N ALA A 128 13.79 -14.67 -0.86
CA ALA A 128 13.90 -15.11 0.52
C ALA A 128 14.79 -14.19 1.37
N ASN A 129 14.60 -14.24 2.70
CA ASN A 129 15.51 -13.61 3.65
C ASN A 129 16.72 -14.52 3.89
N GLY A 130 17.93 -13.96 3.83
CA GLY A 130 19.16 -14.71 4.05
C GLY A 130 20.17 -14.00 4.94
N TRP A 131 20.86 -14.78 5.77
CA TRP A 131 21.99 -14.30 6.58
C TRP A 131 23.20 -15.20 6.37
N LEU A 132 24.36 -14.60 6.11
CA LEU A 132 25.62 -15.34 6.03
C LEU A 132 26.09 -15.62 7.46
N VAL A 133 26.16 -16.90 7.81
CA VAL A 133 26.61 -17.36 9.11
C VAL A 133 28.02 -17.93 8.98
N ASP A 134 28.93 -17.44 9.82
CA ASP A 134 30.30 -17.93 9.92
C ASP A 134 30.46 -18.75 11.22
N PRO A 135 30.64 -20.09 11.14
CA PRO A 135 30.83 -20.95 12.30
C PRO A 135 32.08 -20.60 13.13
N THR A 136 33.08 -19.92 12.55
CA THR A 136 34.26 -19.48 13.32
C THR A 136 33.88 -18.50 14.44
N ARG A 137 32.76 -17.78 14.29
CA ARG A 137 32.24 -16.83 15.28
C ARG A 137 31.30 -17.48 16.31
N PHE A 138 30.58 -18.53 15.93
CA PHE A 138 29.47 -19.06 16.73
C PHE A 138 29.67 -20.52 17.19
N GLY A 139 30.68 -21.22 16.69
CA GLY A 139 30.90 -22.66 16.87
C GLY A 139 30.18 -23.48 15.81
N SER A 140 30.39 -24.81 15.83
CA SER A 140 29.76 -25.76 14.91
C SER A 140 28.27 -25.96 15.19
N ASP A 141 27.88 -25.84 16.46
CA ASP A 141 26.52 -26.06 16.93
C ASP A 141 26.01 -24.85 17.71
N PHE A 142 24.83 -24.36 17.32
CA PHE A 142 24.22 -23.19 17.95
C PHE A 142 22.73 -23.11 17.68
N ARG A 143 22.03 -22.37 18.54
CA ARG A 143 20.64 -22.00 18.33
C ARG A 143 20.55 -20.67 17.60
N VAL A 144 19.75 -20.65 16.55
CA VAL A 144 19.33 -19.41 15.88
C VAL A 144 17.89 -19.09 16.23
N LYS A 145 17.64 -17.80 16.44
CA LYS A 145 16.31 -17.25 16.67
C LYS A 145 16.03 -16.20 15.60
N LEU A 146 15.01 -16.43 14.79
CA LEU A 146 14.48 -15.47 13.83
C LEU A 146 13.20 -14.88 14.38
N GLN A 147 13.08 -13.56 14.42
CA GLN A 147 11.95 -12.87 15.02
C GLN A 147 11.45 -11.73 14.15
N TRP A 148 10.12 -11.63 14.00
CA TRP A 148 9.45 -10.50 13.38
C TRP A 148 9.30 -9.36 14.40
N THR A 149 10.06 -8.28 14.22
CA THR A 149 10.08 -7.14 15.14
C THR A 149 8.96 -6.11 14.92
N PRO A 150 8.41 -5.88 13.71
CA PRO A 150 7.37 -4.86 13.49
C PRO A 150 6.09 -5.06 14.31
N GLN A 151 5.82 -6.27 14.78
CA GLN A 151 4.66 -6.55 15.63
C GLN A 151 4.61 -5.63 16.88
N ARG A 152 5.76 -5.21 17.41
CA ARG A 152 5.81 -4.33 18.60
C ARG A 152 5.10 -2.99 18.36
N VAL A 153 5.26 -2.41 17.18
CA VAL A 153 4.61 -1.14 16.81
C VAL A 153 3.09 -1.32 16.71
N VAL A 154 2.65 -2.44 16.16
CA VAL A 154 1.21 -2.78 16.06
C VAL A 154 0.59 -2.87 17.45
N TRP A 155 1.25 -3.52 18.41
CA TRP A 155 0.74 -3.60 19.78
C TRP A 155 0.62 -2.22 20.44
N VAL A 156 1.59 -1.33 20.23
CA VAL A 156 1.52 0.06 20.73
C VAL A 156 0.35 0.80 20.08
N ALA A 157 0.16 0.67 18.77
CA ALA A 157 -0.93 1.32 18.05
C ALA A 157 -2.32 0.82 18.49
N ILE A 158 -2.46 -0.49 18.75
CA ILE A 158 -3.69 -1.10 19.28
C ILE A 158 -3.97 -0.55 20.68
N ALA A 159 -2.96 -0.51 21.56
CA ALA A 159 -3.12 0.03 22.91
C ALA A 159 -3.53 1.52 22.88
N ALA A 160 -2.89 2.32 22.02
CA ALA A 160 -3.24 3.72 21.85
C ALA A 160 -4.66 3.92 21.31
N SER A 161 -5.08 3.08 20.35
CA SER A 161 -6.44 3.12 19.79
C SER A 161 -7.50 2.71 20.81
N ALA A 162 -7.24 1.67 21.60
CA ALA A 162 -8.12 1.25 22.68
C ALA A 162 -8.27 2.34 23.75
N PHE A 163 -7.16 2.99 24.11
CA PHE A 163 -7.19 4.14 25.02
C PHE A 163 -8.00 5.31 24.47
N ALA A 164 -7.79 5.68 23.20
CA ALA A 164 -8.56 6.74 22.55
C ALA A 164 -10.07 6.41 22.50
N LEU A 165 -10.43 5.16 22.24
CA LEU A 165 -11.83 4.71 22.27
C LEU A 165 -12.44 4.88 23.66
N VAL A 166 -11.73 4.47 24.73
CA VAL A 166 -12.20 4.64 26.11
C VAL A 166 -12.41 6.13 26.41
N VAL A 167 -11.48 7.00 26.03
CA VAL A 167 -11.62 8.45 26.22
C VAL A 167 -12.86 8.98 25.49
N LEU A 168 -13.08 8.57 24.24
CA LEU A 168 -14.26 8.97 23.47
C LEU A 168 -15.56 8.49 24.10
N VAL A 169 -15.62 7.25 24.61
CA VAL A 169 -16.78 6.72 25.32
C VAL A 169 -17.04 7.50 26.60
N VAL A 170 -16.00 7.82 27.38
CA VAL A 170 -16.14 8.62 28.60
C VAL A 170 -16.65 10.02 28.27
N VAL A 171 -16.10 10.68 27.25
CA VAL A 171 -16.57 12.00 26.79
C VAL A 171 -18.03 11.93 26.35
N ALA A 172 -18.40 10.94 25.54
CA ALA A 172 -19.78 10.74 25.10
C ALA A 172 -20.75 10.53 26.27
N LEU A 173 -20.37 9.70 27.26
CA LEU A 173 -21.16 9.47 28.47
C LEU A 173 -21.28 10.73 29.33
N VAL A 174 -20.21 11.52 29.47
CA VAL A 174 -20.24 12.79 30.21
C VAL A 174 -21.15 13.79 29.51
N LEU A 175 -21.05 13.94 28.18
CA LEU A 175 -21.91 14.83 27.41
C LEU A 175 -23.38 14.38 27.49
N TRP A 176 -23.65 13.09 27.35
CA TRP A 176 -24.99 12.52 27.49
C TRP A 176 -25.59 12.76 28.88
N ARG A 177 -24.81 12.55 29.95
CA ARG A 177 -25.26 12.84 31.32
C ARG A 177 -25.51 14.33 31.56
N ARG A 178 -24.71 15.21 30.95
CA ARG A 178 -24.90 16.66 31.05
C ARG A 178 -26.20 17.08 30.36
N GLU A 179 -26.49 16.53 29.18
CA GLU A 179 -27.75 16.77 28.46
C GLU A 179 -28.96 16.24 29.24
N ALA A 180 -28.90 14.99 29.73
CA ALA A 180 -29.98 14.40 30.52
C ALA A 180 -30.33 15.25 31.76
N ARG A 181 -29.32 15.76 32.48
CA ARG A 181 -29.53 16.68 33.61
C ARG A 181 -30.05 18.05 33.20
N ALA A 182 -29.70 18.54 32.00
CA ALA A 182 -30.20 19.81 31.49
C ALA A 182 -31.68 19.72 31.04
N THR A 183 -32.16 18.52 30.70
CA THR A 183 -33.56 18.25 30.36
C THR A 183 -34.49 18.07 31.56
N ASP A 184 -33.99 17.71 32.75
CA ASP A 184 -34.80 17.55 33.97
C ASP A 184 -35.40 18.87 34.52
N GLY A 185 -35.00 20.03 33.97
CA GLY A 185 -35.50 21.35 34.37
C GLY A 185 -36.27 22.12 33.29
N ARG A 186 -36.57 21.52 32.13
CA ARG A 186 -37.30 22.18 31.04
C ARG A 186 -38.63 21.47 30.79
N PRO A 187 -39.74 22.19 30.55
CA PRO A 187 -41.02 21.56 30.25
C PRO A 187 -40.85 20.58 29.09
N ARG A 188 -41.35 19.37 29.28
CA ARG A 188 -41.35 18.27 28.33
C ARG A 188 -42.01 18.74 27.05
N TRP A 189 -41.19 19.09 26.05
CA TRP A 189 -41.66 19.31 24.69
C TRP A 189 -42.49 18.10 24.29
N THR A 190 -43.79 18.30 24.05
CA THR A 190 -44.63 17.32 23.35
C THR A 190 -43.94 17.05 22.02
N ALA A 191 -43.35 15.87 21.88
CA ALA A 191 -42.74 15.46 20.62
C ALA A 191 -43.85 15.41 19.57
N ASP A 192 -43.92 16.43 18.72
CA ASP A 192 -44.59 16.29 17.43
C ASP A 192 -43.87 15.13 16.71
N VAL A 193 -44.59 14.02 16.49
CA VAL A 193 -44.10 12.81 15.82
C VAL A 193 -43.83 13.08 14.33
N ARG A 194 -44.13 14.29 13.83
CA ARG A 194 -43.38 14.86 12.71
C ARG A 194 -41.98 15.25 13.17
N GLY A 195 -41.14 14.24 13.40
CA GLY A 195 -39.69 14.45 13.35
C GLY A 195 -39.36 15.20 12.06
N PRO A 196 -38.37 16.11 12.05
CA PRO A 196 -37.98 16.78 10.82
C PRO A 196 -37.63 15.67 9.84
N THR A 197 -38.47 15.46 8.83
CA THR A 197 -38.04 14.70 7.66
C THR A 197 -36.75 15.39 7.24
N PRO A 198 -35.64 14.66 7.04
CA PRO A 198 -34.46 15.26 6.46
C PRO A 198 -34.85 15.61 5.03
N LYS A 199 -35.52 16.75 4.86
CA LYS A 199 -35.65 17.38 3.57
C LYS A 199 -34.20 17.64 3.20
N VAL A 200 -33.73 16.92 2.20
CA VAL A 200 -32.56 17.32 1.43
C VAL A 200 -33.00 18.56 0.68
N GLU A 201 -33.19 19.66 1.41
CA GLU A 201 -33.17 20.97 0.81
C GLU A 201 -31.75 21.10 0.29
N ILE A 202 -31.63 21.11 -1.04
CA ILE A 202 -30.44 21.59 -1.73
C ILE A 202 -30.38 23.08 -1.41
N ARG A 203 -30.03 23.40 -0.16
CA ARG A 203 -29.86 24.74 0.29
C ARG A 203 -28.59 25.18 -0.42
N SER A 204 -28.72 26.08 -1.38
CA SER A 204 -27.62 26.93 -1.79
C SER A 204 -27.09 27.54 -0.50
N ALA A 205 -26.01 26.95 0.05
CA ALA A 205 -25.40 27.36 1.30
C ALA A 205 -24.68 28.70 1.09
N GLU A 206 -25.43 29.73 0.72
CA GLU A 206 -25.02 31.12 0.62
C GLU A 206 -25.05 31.74 2.03
N GLY A 207 -24.32 31.13 2.96
CA GLY A 207 -24.04 31.78 4.25
C GLY A 207 -23.04 32.92 4.05
N PRO A 208 -23.00 33.97 4.87
CA PRO A 208 -21.93 34.97 4.78
C PRO A 208 -20.55 34.33 5.06
N PRO A 209 -19.45 34.90 4.54
CA PRO A 209 -18.09 34.47 4.88
C PRO A 209 -17.88 34.51 6.40
N VAL A 210 -17.14 33.55 6.94
CA VAL A 210 -16.90 33.46 8.38
C VAL A 210 -15.66 34.26 8.80
N GLY A 211 -15.64 34.74 10.04
CA GLY A 211 -14.50 35.47 10.59
C GLY A 211 -13.19 34.65 10.57
N VAL A 212 -12.07 35.35 10.40
CA VAL A 212 -10.72 34.76 10.18
C VAL A 212 -10.36 33.70 11.21
N ARG A 213 -10.67 33.91 12.49
CA ARG A 213 -10.37 32.94 13.57
C ARG A 213 -11.09 31.60 13.38
N ARG A 214 -12.36 31.62 12.94
CA ARG A 214 -13.12 30.39 12.67
C ARG A 214 -12.61 29.71 11.41
N ALA A 215 -12.31 30.48 10.36
CA ALA A 215 -11.72 29.94 9.13
C ALA A 215 -10.37 29.26 9.39
N LEU A 216 -9.49 29.89 10.19
CA LEU A 216 -8.19 29.31 10.58
C LEU A 216 -8.35 28.04 11.41
N ARG A 217 -9.29 28.02 12.36
CA ARG A 217 -9.59 26.81 13.15
C ARG A 217 -10.05 25.66 12.25
N ASP A 218 -11.02 25.92 11.37
CA ASP A 218 -11.56 24.91 10.46
C ASP A 218 -10.44 24.42 9.50
N ALA A 219 -9.63 25.32 8.96
CA ALA A 219 -8.48 25.00 8.12
C ALA A 219 -7.40 24.18 8.85
N ALA A 220 -7.09 24.52 10.11
CA ALA A 220 -6.14 23.78 10.92
C ALA A 220 -6.65 22.36 11.23
N LEU A 221 -7.93 22.21 11.57
CA LEU A 221 -8.54 20.90 11.84
C LEU A 221 -8.45 19.99 10.60
N PHE A 222 -8.91 20.46 9.45
CA PHE A 222 -8.90 19.67 8.22
C PHE A 222 -7.49 19.49 7.65
N GLY A 223 -6.60 20.46 7.85
CA GLY A 223 -5.18 20.36 7.50
C GLY A 223 -4.46 19.29 8.31
N VAL A 224 -4.66 19.24 9.64
CA VAL A 224 -4.10 18.19 10.50
C VAL A 224 -4.64 16.82 10.10
N LEU A 225 -5.96 16.70 9.88
CA LEU A 225 -6.57 15.45 9.45
C LEU A 225 -6.02 14.98 8.08
N GLY A 226 -5.89 15.89 7.13
CA GLY A 226 -5.26 15.61 5.84
C GLY A 226 -3.78 15.22 5.97
N GLY A 227 -3.05 15.85 6.89
CA GLY A 227 -1.66 15.54 7.17
C GLY A 227 -1.43 14.16 7.77
N VAL A 228 -2.35 13.68 8.62
CA VAL A 228 -2.31 12.31 9.14
C VAL A 228 -2.49 11.29 8.02
N LEU A 229 -3.34 11.59 7.02
CA LEU A 229 -3.67 10.66 5.94
C LEU A 229 -2.66 10.66 4.79
N GLY A 230 -2.08 11.81 4.46
CA GLY A 230 -1.23 11.95 3.27
C GLY A 230 -0.02 12.86 3.44
N GLY A 231 0.35 13.19 4.68
CA GLY A 231 1.50 14.03 4.98
C GLY A 231 1.34 15.49 4.54
N VAL A 232 2.46 16.19 4.44
CA VAL A 232 2.49 17.64 4.15
C VAL A 232 1.88 17.97 2.79
N SER A 233 2.03 17.09 1.80
CA SER A 233 1.47 17.25 0.45
C SER A 233 -0.05 17.28 0.42
N VAL A 234 -0.73 16.71 1.43
CA VAL A 234 -2.19 16.79 1.58
C VAL A 234 -2.61 17.85 2.60
N ALA A 235 -1.87 17.98 3.70
CA ALA A 235 -2.18 18.93 4.78
C ALA A 235 -2.31 20.38 4.30
N VAL A 236 -1.30 20.84 3.56
CA VAL A 236 -1.20 22.26 3.15
C VAL A 236 -2.29 22.62 2.13
N PRO A 237 -2.50 21.87 1.04
CA PRO A 237 -3.59 22.18 0.10
C PRO A 237 -4.97 22.12 0.76
N VAL A 238 -5.24 21.12 1.60
CA VAL A 238 -6.53 21.01 2.29
C VAL A 238 -6.78 22.20 3.21
N ALA A 239 -5.80 22.59 4.03
CA ALA A 239 -5.92 23.75 4.91
C ALA A 239 -6.18 25.04 4.10
N LEU A 240 -5.43 25.24 3.02
CA LEU A 240 -5.58 26.41 2.14
C LEU A 240 -6.98 26.46 1.51
N LEU A 241 -7.42 25.35 0.92
CA LEU A 241 -8.71 25.27 0.22
C LEU A 241 -9.87 25.47 1.19
N VAL A 242 -9.82 24.87 2.39
CA VAL A 242 -10.81 25.07 3.45
C VAL A 242 -10.80 26.52 3.93
N PHE A 243 -9.63 27.12 4.15
CA PHE A 243 -9.53 28.53 4.53
C PHE A 243 -10.15 29.45 3.48
N MET A 244 -9.77 29.27 2.20
CA MET A 244 -10.30 30.05 1.08
C MET A 244 -11.81 29.86 0.95
N GLY A 245 -12.28 28.62 1.04
CA GLY A 245 -13.69 28.26 1.00
C GLY A 245 -14.53 28.85 2.12
N ARG A 246 -13.92 29.14 3.26
CA ARG A 246 -14.61 29.73 4.42
C ARG A 246 -14.50 31.25 4.45
N ARG A 247 -13.42 31.81 3.92
CA ARG A 247 -13.09 33.23 3.99
C ARG A 247 -13.68 34.07 2.86
N PHE A 248 -13.75 33.51 1.65
CA PHE A 248 -14.17 34.24 0.44
C PHE A 248 -15.48 33.67 -0.08
N SER A 249 -16.40 34.55 -0.50
CA SER A 249 -17.67 34.14 -1.10
C SER A 249 -17.46 33.27 -2.34
N ALA A 250 -16.51 33.67 -3.20
CA ALA A 250 -16.09 32.91 -4.38
C ALA A 250 -15.29 31.63 -4.03
N GLY A 251 -14.64 31.58 -2.86
CA GLY A 251 -13.83 30.44 -2.43
C GLY A 251 -14.64 29.16 -2.22
N ARG A 252 -15.95 29.25 -1.93
CA ARG A 252 -16.81 28.06 -1.79
C ARG A 252 -16.99 27.30 -3.10
N MET A 253 -16.99 28.01 -4.22
CA MET A 253 -17.03 27.36 -5.52
C MET A 253 -15.81 26.47 -5.71
N VAL A 254 -14.66 26.87 -5.16
CA VAL A 254 -13.44 26.05 -5.17
C VAL A 254 -13.65 24.73 -4.42
N LEU A 255 -14.29 24.74 -3.24
CA LEU A 255 -14.58 23.50 -2.49
C LEU A 255 -15.49 22.53 -3.25
N ARG A 256 -16.39 23.04 -4.10
CA ARG A 256 -17.29 22.21 -4.91
C ARG A 256 -16.65 21.72 -6.20
N VAL A 257 -15.85 22.57 -6.85
CA VAL A 257 -15.24 22.28 -8.16
C VAL A 257 -14.01 21.38 -8.00
N VAL A 258 -13.20 21.58 -6.96
CA VAL A 258 -11.94 20.83 -6.78
C VAL A 258 -12.15 19.31 -6.76
N PRO A 259 -13.12 18.73 -6.03
CA PRO A 259 -13.34 17.28 -6.05
C PRO A 259 -13.68 16.75 -7.45
N TRP A 260 -14.53 17.45 -8.21
CA TRP A 260 -14.88 17.08 -9.57
C TRP A 260 -13.71 17.22 -10.54
N ALA A 261 -12.99 18.34 -10.47
CA ALA A 261 -11.81 18.58 -11.30
C ALA A 261 -10.72 17.53 -11.04
N ALA A 262 -10.49 17.20 -9.77
CA ALA A 262 -9.54 16.15 -9.38
C ALA A 262 -9.99 14.78 -9.90
N PHE A 263 -11.27 14.43 -9.80
CA PHE A 263 -11.79 13.16 -10.33
C PHE A 263 -11.58 13.05 -11.83
N VAL A 264 -11.97 14.07 -12.60
CA VAL A 264 -11.79 14.10 -14.06
C VAL A 264 -10.31 14.02 -14.43
N PHE A 265 -9.46 14.82 -13.78
CA PHE A 265 -8.02 14.82 -14.02
C PHE A 265 -7.38 13.46 -13.74
N VAL A 266 -7.65 12.87 -12.57
CA VAL A 266 -7.07 11.57 -12.17
C VAL A 266 -7.53 10.47 -13.12
N SER A 267 -8.81 10.47 -13.50
CA SER A 267 -9.36 9.49 -14.45
C SER A 267 -8.72 9.59 -15.83
N PHE A 268 -8.59 10.81 -16.35
CA PHE A 268 -7.88 11.06 -17.60
C PHE A 268 -6.41 10.67 -17.51
N TRP A 269 -5.71 11.06 -16.44
CA TRP A 269 -4.31 10.75 -16.23
C TRP A 269 -4.05 9.23 -16.17
N TYR A 270 -4.91 8.48 -15.47
CA TYR A 270 -4.84 7.02 -15.38
C TYR A 270 -4.96 6.40 -16.76
N THR A 271 -5.98 6.82 -17.50
CA THR A 271 -6.28 6.31 -18.83
C THR A 271 -5.14 6.61 -19.81
N ALA A 272 -4.66 7.86 -19.84
CA ALA A 272 -3.57 8.28 -20.70
C ALA A 272 -2.26 7.55 -20.38
N LYS A 273 -1.94 7.38 -19.08
CA LYS A 273 -0.72 6.72 -18.64
C LYS A 273 -0.78 5.20 -18.87
N GLN A 274 -1.94 4.57 -18.69
CA GLN A 274 -2.17 3.17 -19.03
C GLN A 274 -2.05 2.94 -20.54
N TYR A 275 -2.69 3.79 -21.35
CA TYR A 275 -2.65 3.71 -22.81
C TYR A 275 -1.23 3.91 -23.36
N ARG A 276 -0.46 4.84 -22.81
CA ARG A 276 0.90 5.12 -23.28
C ARG A 276 1.91 4.04 -22.88
N ASN A 277 1.85 3.57 -21.63
CA ASN A 277 2.91 2.75 -21.06
C ASN A 277 2.57 1.26 -20.95
N HIS A 278 1.34 0.87 -21.29
CA HIS A 278 0.89 -0.53 -21.33
C HIS A 278 1.25 -1.30 -20.05
N TYR A 279 0.99 -0.69 -18.88
CA TYR A 279 1.38 -1.30 -17.63
C TYR A 279 0.73 -2.68 -17.46
N PRO A 280 1.50 -3.69 -17.02
CA PRO A 280 0.95 -5.00 -16.70
C PRO A 280 -0.09 -4.88 -15.59
N LEU A 281 -1.14 -5.70 -15.66
CA LEU A 281 -2.26 -5.70 -14.70
C LEU A 281 -1.93 -6.54 -13.45
N GLY A 282 -0.72 -6.38 -12.90
CA GLY A 282 -0.22 -7.09 -11.73
C GLY A 282 -0.31 -6.27 -10.43
N VAL A 283 0.26 -6.82 -9.36
CA VAL A 283 0.31 -6.19 -8.02
C VAL A 283 1.08 -4.87 -8.01
N GLU A 284 1.98 -4.70 -8.98
CA GLU A 284 2.78 -3.50 -9.22
C GLU A 284 2.01 -2.37 -9.91
N TRP A 285 0.85 -2.65 -10.53
CA TRP A 285 0.08 -1.66 -11.29
C TRP A 285 -0.22 -0.38 -10.49
N PRO A 286 -0.72 -0.44 -9.23
CA PRO A 286 -0.99 0.77 -8.45
C PRO A 286 0.24 1.63 -8.15
N GLN A 287 1.44 1.04 -8.06
CA GLN A 287 2.68 1.75 -7.75
C GLN A 287 3.03 2.75 -8.85
N SER A 288 2.65 2.45 -10.09
CA SER A 288 2.82 3.34 -11.23
C SER A 288 2.01 4.64 -11.10
N PHE A 289 1.06 4.76 -10.17
CA PHE A 289 0.17 5.91 -10.06
C PHE A 289 0.28 6.67 -8.73
N ALA A 290 1.31 6.39 -7.92
CA ALA A 290 1.49 6.94 -6.57
C ALA A 290 1.30 8.47 -6.45
N ALA A 291 1.73 9.25 -7.45
CA ALA A 291 1.60 10.72 -7.44
C ALA A 291 0.14 11.21 -7.35
N THR A 292 -0.81 10.47 -7.90
CA THR A 292 -2.23 10.85 -7.90
C THR A 292 -2.94 10.55 -6.58
N HIS A 293 -2.35 9.69 -5.73
CA HIS A 293 -2.92 9.33 -4.44
C HIS A 293 -3.16 10.57 -3.57
N SER A 294 -2.17 11.47 -3.51
CA SER A 294 -2.30 12.74 -2.78
C SER A 294 -3.44 13.61 -3.32
N MET A 295 -3.65 13.65 -4.64
CA MET A 295 -4.74 14.43 -5.25
C MET A 295 -6.12 13.88 -4.89
N VAL A 296 -6.27 12.55 -4.88
CA VAL A 296 -7.52 11.90 -4.46
C VAL A 296 -7.81 12.17 -2.99
N LEU A 297 -6.79 12.11 -2.12
CA LEU A 297 -6.95 12.44 -0.70
C LEU A 297 -7.35 13.92 -0.49
N ILE A 298 -6.74 14.86 -1.22
CA ILE A 298 -7.11 16.29 -1.16
C ILE A 298 -8.58 16.45 -1.57
N ALA A 299 -9.00 15.87 -2.69
CA ALA A 299 -10.36 15.93 -3.19
C ALA A 299 -11.38 15.38 -2.19
N MET A 300 -11.09 14.21 -1.61
CA MET A 300 -11.94 13.58 -0.60
C MET A 300 -12.04 14.43 0.66
N MET A 301 -10.92 14.98 1.16
CA MET A 301 -10.92 15.81 2.35
C MET A 301 -11.68 17.13 2.14
N VAL A 302 -11.53 17.75 0.97
CA VAL A 302 -12.28 18.95 0.59
C VAL A 302 -13.78 18.66 0.52
N LEU A 303 -14.17 17.52 -0.05
CA LEU A 303 -15.57 17.09 -0.11
C LEU A 303 -16.17 16.86 1.28
N VAL A 304 -15.43 16.18 2.18
CA VAL A 304 -15.84 15.99 3.57
C VAL A 304 -15.94 17.33 4.30
N ALA A 305 -14.98 18.22 4.09
CA ALA A 305 -15.01 19.55 4.69
C ALA A 305 -16.23 20.36 4.23
N ASP A 306 -16.55 20.34 2.94
CA ASP A 306 -17.75 21.00 2.41
C ASP A 306 -19.02 20.44 3.07
N ALA A 307 -19.15 19.10 3.16
CA ALA A 307 -20.31 18.44 3.77
C ALA A 307 -20.46 18.73 5.27
N VAL A 308 -19.37 18.78 6.04
CA VAL A 308 -19.40 19.06 7.48
C VAL A 308 -19.68 20.54 7.74
N LEU A 309 -19.02 21.44 7.01
CA LEU A 309 -19.09 22.88 7.25
C LEU A 309 -20.40 23.49 6.75
N SER A 310 -21.04 22.88 5.75
CA SER A 310 -22.38 23.27 5.27
C SER A 310 -23.49 22.95 6.28
N ARG A 311 -23.34 21.89 7.10
CA ARG A 311 -24.29 21.53 8.18
C ARG A 311 -24.20 22.41 9.43
N ALA A 312 -23.10 23.14 9.61
CA ALA A 312 -22.82 23.92 10.83
C ALA A 312 -23.43 25.35 10.84
N HIS A 313 -24.15 25.77 9.79
CA HIS A 313 -24.83 27.06 9.77
C HIS A 313 -26.28 26.92 10.27
N PRO A 314 -26.63 27.48 11.45
CA PRO A 314 -28.02 27.48 11.93
C PRO A 314 -28.89 28.37 11.03
N ALA A 315 -30.14 27.94 10.81
CA ALA A 315 -31.12 28.73 10.08
C ALA A 315 -31.37 30.07 10.78
N SER A 316 -31.25 31.19 10.08
CA SER A 316 -31.85 32.45 10.55
C SER A 316 -33.37 32.23 10.66
N PRO A 317 -34.01 32.65 11.78
CA PRO A 317 -35.46 32.61 11.87
C PRO A 317 -36.04 33.48 10.76
N ALA A 318 -36.92 32.89 9.96
CA ALA A 318 -37.67 33.63 8.96
C ALA A 318 -38.48 34.71 9.67
N THR A 319 -38.22 35.98 9.37
CA THR A 319 -39.13 37.08 9.69
C THR A 319 -40.45 36.81 8.97
N SER A 320 -41.44 36.31 9.71
CA SER A 320 -42.83 36.30 9.26
C SER A 320 -43.28 37.75 9.09
N ARG A 321 -43.38 38.22 7.84
CA ARG A 321 -44.26 39.34 7.54
C ARG A 321 -45.68 38.79 7.59
N ASP A 322 -46.43 39.15 8.63
CA ASP A 322 -47.88 39.01 8.65
C ASP A 322 -48.48 39.87 7.53
N PRO A 323 -49.22 39.30 6.56
CA PRO A 323 -50.02 40.06 5.63
C PRO A 323 -51.47 40.01 6.10
N LEU A 324 -51.82 40.81 7.11
CA LEU A 324 -53.21 41.12 7.50
C LEU A 324 -53.20 42.33 8.44
N ALA A 325 -52.95 43.51 7.86
CA ALA A 325 -53.40 44.76 8.43
C ALA A 325 -54.57 45.24 7.57
N ASP A 326 -55.76 45.01 8.09
CA ASP A 326 -57.05 45.49 7.60
C ASP A 326 -57.11 47.02 7.76
N PRO A 327 -57.45 47.83 6.73
CA PRO A 327 -57.73 49.24 6.93
C PRO A 327 -59.20 49.44 7.31
N ALA A 328 -59.45 49.73 8.58
CA ALA A 328 -60.63 50.47 8.98
C ALA A 328 -60.36 51.98 8.79
N GLY A 329 -61.21 52.63 7.98
CA GLY A 329 -61.18 54.07 7.71
C GLY A 329 -62.04 54.42 6.50
#